data_AF-A0AAV5T8H8-F1
#
_entry.id   AF-A0AAV5T8H8-F1
#
_cell.length_a   1.000
_cell.length_b   1.000
_cell.length_c   1.000
_cell.angle_alpha   90.00
_cell.angle_beta   90.00
_cell.angle_gamma   90.00
#
_symmetry.space_group_name_H-M   'P 1'
#
loop_
_entity.id
_entity.type
_entity.pdbx_description
1 polymer ?
#
loop_
_entity_poly.entity_id
_entity_poly.type
_entity_poly.pdbx_seq_one_letter_code
_entity_poly.pdbx_strand_id
1 'polypeptide(L)' 'SRSPGPVLTNFVVSAGASEEFSAKMFDGLAKNPAIPLGRIALPEDIGKIILFLADRSQSEILIGHIVTADGGVM' A
#
# COMPACT_ATOMS: atom_id res chain seq x y z
N SER A 1 -7.36 -12.52 -8.71
CA SER A 1 -6.20 -12.37 -7.80
C SER A 1 -5.57 -11.00 -8.02
N ARG A 2 -5.88 -9.99 -7.19
CA ARG A 2 -5.05 -8.80 -7.13
C ARG A 2 -4.80 -8.48 -5.67
N SER A 3 -3.57 -8.82 -5.28
CA SER A 3 -2.99 -8.49 -3.98
C SER A 3 -2.66 -7.00 -3.95
N PRO A 4 -2.66 -6.37 -2.76
CA PRO A 4 -2.06 -5.05 -2.57
C PRO A 4 -0.65 -5.00 -3.15
N GLY A 5 -0.23 -3.82 -3.62
CA GLY A 5 1.18 -3.51 -3.86
C GLY A 5 2.00 -3.54 -2.56
N PRO A 6 3.30 -3.21 -2.59
CA PRO A 6 4.12 -3.23 -1.39
C PRO A 6 3.60 -2.23 -0.35
N VAL A 7 3.06 -2.74 0.75
CA VAL A 7 2.64 -1.97 1.94
C VAL A 7 3.70 -2.19 3.03
N LEU A 8 4.14 -1.11 3.65
CA LEU A 8 5.06 -1.17 4.78
C LEU A 8 4.32 -1.84 5.96
N THR A 9 4.58 -3.13 6.12
CA THR A 9 4.06 -3.97 7.20
C THR A 9 5.24 -4.66 7.85
N ASN A 10 5.03 -5.28 9.00
CA ASN A 10 6.08 -6.04 9.67
C ASN A 10 6.55 -7.28 8.88
N PHE A 11 5.95 -7.58 7.71
CA PHE A 11 6.24 -8.77 6.90
C PHE A 11 7.73 -9.00 6.66
N VAL A 12 8.50 -7.95 6.36
CA VAL A 12 9.95 -8.07 6.07
C VAL A 12 10.76 -8.41 7.34
N VAL A 13 10.38 -7.84 8.49
CA VAL A 13 10.97 -8.16 9.80
C VAL A 13 10.55 -9.57 10.26
N SER A 14 9.29 -9.94 10.07
CA SER A 14 8.75 -11.28 10.36
C SER A 14 9.40 -12.38 9.52
N ALA A 15 9.90 -12.04 8.32
CA ALA A 15 10.62 -12.95 7.42
C ALA A 15 12.12 -13.07 7.77
N GLY A 16 12.57 -12.45 8.87
CA GLY A 16 13.93 -12.59 9.41
C GLY A 16 14.92 -11.51 8.96
N ALA A 17 14.47 -10.45 8.31
CA ALA A 17 15.33 -9.33 7.95
C ALA A 17 15.53 -8.38 9.14
N SER A 18 16.72 -7.77 9.24
CA SER A 18 16.96 -6.72 10.23
C SER A 18 16.14 -5.46 9.91
N GLU A 19 15.82 -4.67 10.93
CA GLU A 19 15.13 -3.38 10.78
C GLU A 19 15.90 -2.44 9.85
N GLU A 20 17.23 -2.44 9.93
CA GLU A 20 18.10 -1.59 9.10
C GLU A 20 18.07 -2.00 7.62
N PHE A 21 18.01 -3.31 7.34
CA PHE A 21 17.82 -3.81 5.97
C PHE A 21 16.43 -3.46 5.44
N SER A 22 15.41 -3.62 6.27
CA SER A 22 14.03 -3.27 5.91
C SER A 22 13.90 -1.78 5.58
N ALA A 23 14.47 -0.91 6.40
CA ALA A 23 14.50 0.53 6.15
C ALA A 23 15.17 0.86 4.82
N LYS A 24 16.37 0.31 4.55
CA LYS A 24 17.07 0.53 3.27
C LYS A 24 16.29 0.01 2.07
N MET A 25 15.61 -1.12 2.21
CA MET A 25 14.75 -1.68 1.17
C MET A 25 13.57 -0.75 0.85
N PHE A 26 12.85 -0.27 1.87
CA PHE A 26 11.73 0.65 1.67
C PHE A 26 12.19 1.99 1.08
N ASP A 27 13.34 2.50 1.50
CA ASP A 27 13.93 3.74 1.00
C ASP A 27 14.36 3.62 -0.47
N GLY A 28 14.87 2.44 -0.87
CA GLY A 28 15.18 2.12 -2.26
C GLY A 28 13.93 1.98 -3.14
N LEU A 29 12.88 1.33 -2.62
CA LEU A 29 11.61 1.19 -3.34
C LEU A 29 10.92 2.55 -3.53
N ALA A 30 10.94 3.43 -2.53
CA ALA A 30 10.37 4.78 -2.63
C ALA A 30 10.99 5.62 -3.76
N LYS A 31 12.29 5.40 -4.05
CA LYS A 31 13.03 6.09 -5.12
C LYS A 31 12.90 5.40 -6.48
N ASN A 32 12.26 4.23 -6.55
CA ASN A 32 12.08 3.51 -7.79
C ASN A 32 11.06 4.25 -8.67
N PRO A 33 11.41 4.65 -9.91
CA PRO A 33 10.46 5.30 -10.81
C PRO A 33 9.24 4.43 -11.15
N ALA A 34 9.30 3.11 -10.93
CA ALA A 34 8.16 2.22 -11.01
C ALA A 34 7.12 2.44 -9.88
N ILE A 35 7.43 3.24 -8.86
CA ILE A 35 6.49 3.72 -7.85
C ILE A 35 6.32 5.23 -8.01
N PRO A 36 5.41 5.69 -8.91
CA PRO A 36 5.18 7.11 -9.14
C PRO A 36 4.83 7.91 -7.89
N LEU A 37 4.22 7.28 -6.88
CA LEU A 37 3.91 7.89 -5.59
C LEU A 37 5.16 8.43 -4.85
N GLY A 38 6.35 7.94 -5.17
CA GLY A 38 7.62 8.42 -4.58
C GLY A 38 7.81 8.05 -3.11
N ARG A 39 6.93 7.21 -2.57
CA ARG A 39 7.01 6.62 -1.24
C ARG A 39 6.27 5.29 -1.19
N ILE A 40 6.57 4.49 -0.18
CA ILE A 40 5.83 3.28 0.13
C ILE A 40 4.51 3.66 0.81
N ALA A 41 3.44 2.94 0.46
CA ALA A 41 2.15 3.08 1.12
C ALA A 41 2.25 2.53 2.56
N LEU A 42 1.65 3.26 3.50
CA LEU A 42 1.58 2.87 4.90
C LEU A 42 0.21 2.21 5.19
N PRO A 43 0.08 1.42 6.27
CA PRO A 43 -1.20 0.81 6.63
C PRO A 43 -2.35 1.82 6.75
N GLU A 44 -2.06 3.05 7.18
CA GLU A 44 -3.05 4.13 7.31
C GLU A 44 -3.60 4.60 5.96
N ASP A 45 -2.82 4.49 4.88
CA ASP A 45 -3.29 4.80 3.53
C ASP A 45 -4.38 3.81 3.10
N ILE A 46 -4.20 2.51 3.40
CA ILE A 46 -5.20 1.47 3.15
C ILE A 46 -6.40 1.63 4.08
N GLY A 47 -6.17 1.97 5.35
CA GLY A 47 -7.23 2.23 6.32
C GLY A 47 -8.19 3.33 5.87
N LYS A 48 -7.67 4.41 5.27
CA LYS A 48 -8.50 5.49 4.70
C LYS A 48 -9.40 5.00 3.56
N ILE A 49 -8.90 4.11 2.70
CA ILE A 49 -9.69 3.54 1.60
C ILE A 49 -10.80 2.65 2.15
N ILE A 50 -10.51 1.85 3.18
CA ILE A 50 -11.52 1.02 3.85
C ILE A 50 -12.60 1.90 4.47
N LEU A 51 -12.23 2.98 5.17
CA LEU A 51 -13.19 3.92 5.75
C LEU A 51 -14.06 4.59 4.68
N PHE A 52 -13.47 5.00 3.56
CA PHE A 52 -14.21 5.55 2.42
C PHE A 52 -15.24 4.54 1.86
N LEU A 53 -14.84 3.28 1.66
CA LEU A 53 -15.73 2.23 1.17
C LEU A 53 -16.81 1.81 2.17
N ALA A 54 -16.56 2.01 3.48
CA ALA A 54 -17.55 1.77 4.52
C ALA A 54 -18.61 2.89 4.60
N ASP A 55 -18.27 4.11 4.16
CA ASP A 55 -19.19 5.24 4.13
C ASP A 55 -20.05 5.22 2.86
N ARG A 56 -21.30 4.78 3.01
CA ARG A 56 -22.27 4.74 1.91
C ARG A 56 -22.55 6.11 1.31
N SER A 57 -22.52 7.19 2.09
CA SER A 57 -22.78 8.54 1.56
C SER A 57 -21.70 8.99 0.56
N GLN A 58 -20.52 8.38 0.62
CA GLN A 58 -19.37 8.71 -0.22
C GLN A 58 -19.11 7.65 -1.31
N SER A 59 -19.60 6.42 -1.15
CA SER A 59 -19.20 5.29 -1.98
C SER A 59 -20.35 4.40 -2.47
N GLU A 60 -21.62 4.83 -2.34
CA GLU A 60 -22.80 4.00 -2.65
C GLU A 60 -22.80 3.33 -4.04
N ILE A 61 -22.13 3.93 -5.03
CA ILE A 61 -22.07 3.40 -6.40
C ILE A 61 -20.99 2.32 -6.60
N LEU A 62 -20.04 2.16 -5.66
CA LEU A 62 -18.88 1.28 -5.78
C LEU A 62 -19.19 -0.11 -5.23
N ILE A 63 -20.09 -0.84 -5.90
CA ILE A 63 -20.48 -2.20 -5.51
C ILE A 63 -19.72 -3.24 -6.35
N GLY A 64 -19.16 -4.26 -5.69
CA GLY A 64 -18.43 -5.35 -6.36
C GLY A 64 -17.15 -4.92 -7.09
N HIS A 65 -16.68 -3.70 -6.84
CA HIS A 65 -15.50 -3.12 -7.47
C HIS A 65 -14.22 -3.44 -6.69
N ILE A 66 -13.09 -3.39 -7.40
CA ILE A 66 -11.75 -3.52 -6.82
C ILE A 66 -11.06 -2.17 -6.94
N VAL A 67 -10.79 -1.53 -5.80
CA VAL A 67 -9.99 -0.30 -5.74
C VAL A 67 -8.53 -0.70 -5.66
N THR A 68 -7.73 -0.27 -6.64
CA THR A 68 -6.28 -0.52 -6.66
C THR A 68 -5.56 0.63 -5.96
N ALA A 69 -4.73 0.31 -4.96
CA ALA A 69 -4.01 1.26 -4.12
C ALA A 69 -2.54 0.84 -3.99
N ASP A 70 -1.80 0.99 -5.08
CA ASP A 70 -0.42 0.53 -5.22
C ASP A 70 0.60 1.66 -5.41
N GLY A 71 0.15 2.92 -5.45
CA GLY A 71 1.02 4.06 -5.71
C GLY A 71 1.42 4.22 -7.18
N GLY A 72 0.69 3.59 -8.10
CA GLY A 72 0.91 3.69 -9.55
C GLY A 72 1.87 2.65 -10.11
N VAL A 73 2.05 1.52 -9.41
CA VAL A 73 2.91 0.41 -9.84
C VAL A 73 2.18 -0.38 -10.93
N MET A 74 2.23 0.12 -12.17
CA MET A 74 1.66 -0.55 -13.34
C MET A 74 2.67 -0.63 -14.48
#